data_AF-A0A1G7D5T0-F1
#
_entry.id   AF-A0A1G7D5T0-F1
#
_cell.length_a   1.000
_cell.length_b   1.000
_cell.length_c   1.000
_cell.angle_alpha   90.00
_cell.angle_beta   90.00
_cell.angle_gamma   90.00
#
_symmetry.space_group_name_H-M   'P 1'
#
loop_
_entity.id
_entity.type
_entity.pdbx_description
1 polymer ?
#
loop_
_entity_poly.entity_id
_entity_poly.type
_entity_poly.pdbx_seq_one_letter_code
_entity_poly.pdbx_strand_id
1 'polypeptide(L)'
;MSWLDQPRTLEITSAALPKWRDECLFTVSRLTGTEKLGRLYDYTVELATKEDIGLTVHEARDRVKVDELVGRQVTVKIAIEGSGTCETGKAGVAPSVNVGAGVREITGLIVSA
;
A
#
# COMPACT_ATOMS: atom_id res chain seq x y z
N MET A 1 -12.57 -19.10 0.58
CA MET A 1 -11.98 -18.06 1.43
C MET A 1 -10.71 -18.63 2.03
N SER A 2 -9.56 -18.19 1.53
CA SER A 2 -8.27 -18.49 2.14
C SER A 2 -8.21 -17.78 3.50
N TRP A 3 -8.15 -18.52 4.60
CA TRP A 3 -7.94 -17.98 5.96
C TRP A 3 -6.58 -17.28 6.12
N LEU A 4 -5.68 -17.40 5.15
CA LEU A 4 -4.31 -16.89 5.17
C LEU A 4 -4.15 -15.50 4.55
N ASP A 5 -5.16 -14.95 3.89
CA ASP A 5 -5.05 -13.65 3.23
C ASP A 5 -5.53 -12.54 4.17
N GLN A 6 -4.66 -12.18 5.13
CA GLN A 6 -4.90 -11.04 6.01
C GLN A 6 -4.56 -9.75 5.26
N PRO A 7 -5.46 -8.75 5.23
CA PRO A 7 -5.15 -7.46 4.62
C PRO A 7 -3.93 -6.86 5.33
N ARG A 8 -2.94 -6.41 4.54
CA ARG A 8 -1.71 -5.85 5.10
C ARG A 8 -2.04 -4.52 5.78
N THR A 9 -1.45 -4.30 6.95
CA THR A 9 -1.61 -3.02 7.67
C THR A 9 -1.09 -1.85 6.85
N LEU A 10 -0.05 -2.06 6.03
CA LEU A 10 0.51 -1.07 5.13
C LEU A 10 0.47 -1.57 3.68
N GLU A 11 -0.05 -0.73 2.79
CA GLU A 11 -0.08 -0.98 1.36
C GLU A 11 0.39 0.26 0.58
N ILE A 12 0.86 0.07 -0.64
CA ILE A 12 1.29 1.14 -1.53
C ILE A 12 0.65 0.96 -2.90
N THR A 13 0.13 2.06 -3.45
CA THR A 13 -0.57 2.06 -4.73
C THR A 13 -0.10 3.22 -5.60
N SER A 14 0.11 2.94 -6.88
CA SER A 14 0.39 3.93 -7.92
C SER A 14 0.34 3.26 -9.29
N ALA A 15 0.01 4.03 -10.32
CA ALA A 15 0.05 3.58 -11.70
C ALA A 15 1.48 3.25 -12.18
N ALA A 16 2.51 3.79 -11.51
CA ALA A 16 3.91 3.62 -11.91
C ALA A 16 4.61 2.43 -11.24
N LEU A 17 4.01 1.80 -10.22
CA LEU A 17 4.67 0.70 -9.51
C LEU A 17 4.78 -0.54 -10.40
N PRO A 18 5.92 -1.27 -10.33
CA PRO A 18 6.09 -2.51 -11.06
C PRO A 18 5.05 -3.53 -10.61
N LYS A 19 4.56 -4.30 -11.57
CA LYS A 19 3.51 -5.30 -11.36
C LYS A 19 4.00 -6.72 -11.62
N TRP A 20 3.44 -7.67 -10.88
CA TRP A 20 3.55 -9.10 -11.11
C TRP A 20 2.16 -9.74 -11.03
N ARG A 21 1.71 -10.36 -12.13
CA ARG A 21 0.34 -10.90 -12.29
C ARG A 21 -0.74 -9.85 -11.96
N ASP A 22 -0.60 -8.66 -12.55
CA ASP A 22 -1.49 -7.49 -12.36
C ASP A 22 -1.56 -6.88 -10.95
N GLU A 23 -0.86 -7.46 -9.99
CA GLU A 23 -0.72 -6.95 -8.63
C GLU A 23 0.59 -6.18 -8.45
N CYS A 24 0.65 -5.30 -7.45
CA CYS A 24 1.89 -4.63 -7.06
C CYS A 24 2.98 -5.67 -6.74
N LEU A 25 4.20 -5.45 -7.25
CA LEU A 25 5.37 -6.29 -6.97
C LEU A 25 5.93 -6.04 -5.56
N PHE A 26 5.63 -4.88 -4.96
CA PHE A 26 6.19 -4.49 -3.67
C PHE A 26 5.25 -4.77 -2.50
N THR A 27 5.86 -5.13 -1.37
CA THR A 27 5.24 -5.10 -0.04
C THR A 27 5.89 -3.98 0.78
N VAL A 28 5.11 -3.33 1.65
CA VAL A 28 5.60 -2.25 2.51
C VAL A 28 6.10 -2.85 3.81
N SER A 29 7.39 -2.64 4.14
CA SER A 29 7.97 -3.11 5.40
C SER A 29 7.94 -2.06 6.50
N ARG A 30 8.13 -0.78 6.14
CA ARG A 30 8.11 0.35 7.08
C ARG A 30 7.66 1.64 6.41
N LEU A 31 6.95 2.46 7.18
CA LEU A 31 6.67 3.85 6.87
C LEU A 31 7.25 4.72 7.99
N THR A 32 8.00 5.76 7.63
CA THR A 32 8.51 6.76 8.58
C THR A 32 8.39 8.14 7.94
N GLY A 33 8.01 9.16 8.70
CA GLY A 33 7.90 10.49 8.14
C GLY A 33 7.63 11.57 9.18
N THR A 34 7.62 12.81 8.70
CA THR A 34 7.39 14.00 9.50
C THR A 34 6.31 14.86 8.87
N GLU A 35 5.41 15.38 9.71
CA GLU A 35 4.36 16.32 9.33
C GLU A 35 4.42 17.52 10.27
N LYS A 36 4.25 18.73 9.72
CA LYS A 36 4.17 19.98 10.50
C LYS A 36 3.25 20.98 9.79
N LEU A 37 2.39 21.64 10.56
CA LEU A 37 1.49 22.66 10.03
C LEU A 37 2.28 23.77 9.31
N GLY A 38 1.86 24.13 8.10
CA GLY A 38 2.51 25.14 7.26
C GLY A 38 3.87 24.71 6.69
N ARG A 39 4.18 23.42 6.67
CA ARG A 39 5.37 22.83 6.04
C ARG A 39 4.97 21.64 5.17
N LEU A 40 5.79 21.35 4.16
CA LEU A 40 5.66 20.12 3.40
C LEU A 40 5.99 18.93 4.31
N TYR A 41 5.26 17.84 4.14
CA TYR A 41 5.59 16.58 4.79
C TYR A 41 6.74 15.90 4.06
N ASP A 42 7.39 14.96 4.74
CA ASP A 42 8.37 14.05 4.15
C ASP A 42 8.12 12.64 4.69
N TYR A 43 8.03 11.66 3.80
CA TYR A 43 7.82 10.26 4.11
C TYR A 43 8.82 9.38 3.37
N THR A 44 9.50 8.52 4.13
CA THR A 44 10.27 7.40 3.62
C THR A 44 9.45 6.12 3.74
N VAL A 45 9.30 5.42 2.62
CA VAL A 45 8.64 4.11 2.56
C VAL A 45 9.71 3.07 2.22
N GLU A 46 9.90 2.10 3.11
CA GLU A 46 10.73 0.94 2.80
C GLU A 46 9.89 -0.16 2.19
N LEU A 47 10.39 -0.68 1.07
CA LEU A 47 9.71 -1.66 0.24
C LEU A 47 10.56 -2.93 0.15
N ALA A 48 9.88 -4.07 0.16
CA ALA A 48 10.47 -5.35 -0.20
C ALA A 48 9.78 -5.89 -1.46
N THR A 49 10.50 -6.68 -2.25
CA THR A 49 9.88 -7.44 -3.34
C THR A 49 9.04 -8.57 -2.72
N LYS A 50 7.79 -8.72 -3.17
CA LYS A 50 6.95 -9.84 -2.72
C LYS A 50 7.57 -11.17 -3.14
N GLU A 51 7.37 -12.18 -2.31
CA GLU A 51 7.68 -13.56 -2.66
C GLU A 51 6.42 -14.20 -3.27
N ASP A 52 6.53 -14.77 -4.47
CA ASP A 52 5.44 -15.45 -5.14
C ASP A 52 5.97 -16.64 -5.96
N ILE A 53 5.15 -17.69 -6.11
CA ILE A 53 5.49 -18.89 -6.88
C ILE A 53 5.70 -18.49 -8.34
N GLY A 54 6.92 -18.73 -8.82
CA GLY A 54 7.33 -18.43 -10.19
C GLY A 54 7.84 -17.00 -10.40
N LEU A 55 7.98 -16.19 -9.34
CA LEU A 55 8.69 -14.92 -9.39
C LEU A 55 10.15 -15.14 -9.01
N THR A 56 11.02 -15.22 -10.01
CA THR A 56 12.47 -15.33 -9.78
C THR A 56 13.09 -13.96 -9.46
N VAL A 57 14.28 -13.98 -8.82
CA VAL A 57 15.05 -12.75 -8.54
C VAL A 57 15.36 -11.97 -9.82
N HIS A 58 15.64 -12.66 -10.93
CA HIS A 58 15.92 -12.04 -12.22
C HIS A 58 14.67 -11.34 -12.78
N GLU A 59 13.51 -12.00 -12.75
CA GLU A 59 12.26 -11.41 -13.22
C GLU A 59 11.80 -10.22 -12.38
N ALA A 60 12.05 -10.27 -11.06
CA ALA A 60 11.80 -9.14 -10.18
C ALA A 60 12.73 -7.97 -10.55
N ARG A 61 14.04 -8.22 -10.69
CA ARG A 61 15.05 -7.21 -11.03
C ARG A 61 14.74 -6.49 -12.35
N ASP A 62 14.33 -7.23 -13.37
CA ASP A 62 14.04 -6.64 -14.70
C ASP A 62 12.83 -5.69 -14.68
N ARG A 63 11.93 -5.85 -13.71
CA ARG A 63 10.74 -5.00 -13.53
C ARG A 63 10.99 -3.81 -12.63
N VAL A 64 11.94 -3.91 -11.69
CA VAL A 64 12.23 -2.84 -10.72
C VAL A 64 13.13 -1.80 -11.37
N LYS A 65 12.49 -0.76 -11.94
CA LYS A 65 13.16 0.40 -12.51
C LYS A 65 12.98 1.62 -11.60
N VAL A 66 13.87 1.77 -10.64
CA VAL A 66 13.79 2.77 -9.57
C VAL A 66 13.74 4.19 -10.12
N ASP A 67 14.56 4.50 -11.12
CA ASP A 67 14.62 5.83 -11.74
C ASP A 67 13.30 6.26 -12.40
N GLU A 68 12.50 5.30 -12.90
CA GLU A 68 11.22 5.59 -13.52
C GLU A 68 10.12 5.95 -12.50
N LEU A 69 10.35 5.67 -11.21
CA LEU A 69 9.41 5.98 -10.12
C LEU A 69 9.49 7.43 -9.66
N VAL A 70 10.66 8.07 -9.79
CA VAL A 70 10.84 9.47 -9.39
C VAL A 70 9.94 10.38 -10.25
N GLY A 71 9.28 11.34 -9.60
CA GLY A 71 8.30 12.23 -10.23
C GLY A 71 6.90 11.64 -10.33
N ARG A 72 6.67 10.40 -9.89
CA ARG A 72 5.35 9.75 -9.94
C ARG A 72 4.59 9.95 -8.63
N GLN A 73 3.27 10.12 -8.75
CA GLN A 73 2.39 10.14 -7.60
C GLN A 73 2.24 8.73 -7.01
N VAL A 74 2.20 8.65 -5.69
CA VAL A 74 2.03 7.41 -4.95
C VAL A 74 1.13 7.63 -3.74
N THR A 75 0.37 6.60 -3.39
CA THR A 75 -0.53 6.60 -2.22
C THR A 75 -0.17 5.43 -1.32
N VAL A 76 0.22 5.74 -0.08
CA VAL A 76 0.38 4.76 0.99
C VAL A 76 -0.93 4.66 1.75
N LYS A 77 -1.39 3.43 1.99
CA LYS A 77 -2.61 3.13 2.73
C LYS A 77 -2.24 2.48 4.04
N ILE A 78 -2.85 2.96 5.11
CA ILE A 78 -2.69 2.45 6.48
C ILE A 78 -4.06 1.96 6.92
N ALA A 79 -4.17 0.65 7.14
CA ALA A 79 -5.36 0.08 7.77
C ALA A 79 -5.41 0.53 9.24
N ILE A 80 -6.54 1.10 9.64
CA ILE A 80 -6.81 1.54 11.01
C ILE A 80 -7.72 0.52 11.69
N GLU A 81 -7.38 0.20 12.93
CA GLU A 81 -8.09 -0.80 13.74
C GLU A 81 -9.58 -0.47 13.94
N GLY A 82 -10.41 -1.50 13.82
CA GLY A 82 -11.83 -1.52 14.12
C GLY A 82 -12.42 -2.87 13.69
N SER A 83 -13.60 -3.23 14.20
CA SER A 83 -14.18 -4.54 13.95
C SER A 83 -14.96 -4.59 12.62
N GLY A 84 -14.31 -4.98 11.51
CA GLY A 84 -14.97 -5.47 10.29
C GLY A 84 -14.38 -4.99 8.95
N THR A 85 -14.81 -5.62 7.85
CA THR A 85 -14.49 -5.23 6.46
C THR A 85 -15.62 -4.39 5.87
N CYS A 86 -15.32 -3.18 5.37
CA CYS A 86 -16.33 -2.34 4.71
C CYS A 86 -16.72 -2.94 3.36
N GLU A 87 -17.88 -3.61 3.29
CA GLU A 87 -18.50 -3.97 2.02
C GLU A 87 -19.37 -2.80 1.55
N THR A 88 -18.89 -2.05 0.56
CA THR A 88 -19.66 -0.97 -0.07
C THR A 88 -20.90 -1.57 -0.74
N GLY A 89 -22.10 -1.18 -0.30
CA GLY A 89 -23.36 -1.47 -1.00
C GLY A 89 -24.31 -2.48 -0.35
N LYS A 90 -24.03 -3.02 0.85
CA LYS A 90 -25.00 -3.87 1.58
C LYS A 90 -25.80 -3.09 2.62
N ALA A 91 -27.00 -2.67 2.27
CA ALA A 91 -28.01 -2.23 3.22
C ALA A 91 -28.56 -3.44 4.00
N GLY A 92 -28.53 -3.40 5.34
CA GLY A 92 -29.27 -4.36 6.18
C GLY A 92 -28.49 -5.17 7.22
N VAL A 93 -27.18 -4.95 7.41
CA VAL A 93 -26.43 -5.56 8.51
C VAL A 93 -26.37 -4.58 9.69
N ALA A 94 -26.61 -5.07 10.90
CA ALA A 94 -26.76 -4.31 12.15
C ALA A 94 -25.67 -3.23 12.35
N PRO A 95 -25.96 -2.12 13.08
CA PRO A 95 -25.07 -0.96 13.23
C PRO A 95 -23.77 -1.23 14.03
N SER A 96 -23.51 -2.47 14.45
CA SER A 96 -22.33 -2.88 15.22
C SER A 96 -21.19 -3.48 14.38
N VAL A 97 -21.33 -3.55 13.06
CA VAL A 97 -20.27 -3.99 12.15
C VAL A 97 -19.53 -2.75 11.61
N ASN A 98 -18.20 -2.71 11.78
CA ASN A 98 -17.27 -1.67 11.32
C ASN A 98 -17.08 -0.43 12.22
N VAL A 99 -17.30 -0.52 13.53
CA VAL A 99 -17.00 0.62 14.43
C VAL A 99 -15.47 0.80 14.50
N GLY A 100 -14.99 1.94 14.02
CA GLY A 100 -13.57 2.32 14.05
C GLY A 100 -12.73 1.87 12.85
N ALA A 101 -13.23 0.96 12.00
CA ALA A 101 -12.47 0.43 10.87
C ALA A 101 -12.37 1.48 9.75
N GLY A 102 -11.17 1.69 9.22
CA GLY A 102 -10.95 2.67 8.15
C GLY A 102 -9.58 2.54 7.49
N VAL A 103 -9.37 3.32 6.43
CA VAL A 103 -8.07 3.41 5.75
C VAL A 103 -7.63 4.86 5.74
N ARG A 104 -6.47 5.15 6.32
CA ARG A 104 -5.81 6.45 6.13
C ARG A 104 -4.96 6.36 4.87
N GLU A 105 -5.12 7.36 4.00
CA GLU A 105 -4.34 7.50 2.79
C GLU A 105 -3.35 8.67 2.94
N ILE A 106 -2.09 8.43 2.54
CA ILE A 106 -1.05 9.45 2.42
C ILE A 106 -0.65 9.46 0.95
N THR A 107 -1.07 10.51 0.24
CA THR A 107 -0.81 10.67 -1.19
C THR A 107 0.23 11.77 -1.42
N GLY A 108 1.28 11.44 -2.16
CA GLY A 108 2.39 12.34 -2.45
C GLY A 108 3.14 12.01 -3.71
N LEU A 109 4.25 12.71 -3.94
CA LEU A 109 5.12 12.54 -5.10
C LEU A 109 6.44 11.90 -4.67
N ILE A 110 6.91 10.92 -5.43
CA ILE A 110 8.21 10.29 -5.20
C ILE A 110 9.30 11.26 -5.64
N VAL A 111 10.08 11.78 -4.69
CA VAL A 111 11.17 12.73 -4.97
C VAL A 111 12.55 12.07 -5.06
N SER A 112 12.70 10.88 -4.47
CA SER A 112 13.91 10.05 -4.48
C SER A 112 13.52 8.59 -4.23
N ALA A 113 14.26 7.65 -4.80
CA ALA A 113 14.06 6.21 -4.61
C ALA A 113 15.37 5.45 -4.75
#